data_AF-A0A7W0UPG6-F1
#
_entry.id   AF-A0A7W0UPG6-F1
#
_cell.length_a   1.000
_cell.length_b   1.000
_cell.length_c   1.000
_cell.angle_alpha   90.00
_cell.angle_beta   90.00
_cell.angle_gamma   90.00
#
_symmetry.space_group_name_H-M   'P 1'
#
loop_
_entity.id
_entity.type
_entity.pdbx_description
1 polymer ?
#
loop_
_entity_poly.entity_id
_entity_poly.type
_entity_poly.pdbx_seq_one_letter_code
_entity_poly.pdbx_strand_id
1 'polypeptide(L)' 'MIKRTSLNLDLDLVSRARDILDTRTTTDTIHRALDEVVRGEALRRLAEWTPDMTLDDLERLRRGWFPDEEWPS' A
#
# COMPACT_ATOMS: atom_id res chain seq x y z
N MET A 1 1.25 -1.86 -15.64
CA MET A 1 1.05 -1.29 -16.99
C MET A 1 0.42 0.09 -16.83
N ILE A 2 1.02 1.15 -17.37
CA ILE A 2 0.44 2.52 -17.31
C ILE A 2 -0.34 2.76 -18.60
N LYS A 3 -1.62 3.15 -18.49
CA LYS A 3 -2.49 3.44 -19.64
C LYS A 3 -2.84 4.92 -19.68
N ARG A 4 -2.73 5.54 -20.86
CA ARG A 4 -3.21 6.91 -21.09
C ARG A 4 -4.73 6.88 -21.23
N THR A 5 -5.41 7.65 -20.39
CA THR A 5 -6.87 7.74 -20.34
C THR A 5 -7.27 9.21 -20.27
N SER A 6 -8.40 9.56 -20.89
CA SER A 6 -9.05 10.85 -20.69
C SER A 6 -10.05 10.72 -19.54
N LEU A 7 -9.94 11.58 -18.53
CA LEU A 7 -10.87 11.64 -17.40
C LEU A 7 -11.05 13.09 -16.94
N ASN A 8 -12.21 13.38 -16.37
CA ASN A 8 -12.48 14.70 -15.79
C ASN A 8 -11.88 14.77 -14.38
N LEU A 9 -11.18 15.87 -14.10
CA LEU A 9 -10.51 16.12 -12.83
C LEU A 9 -10.95 17.46 -12.25
N ASP A 10 -11.17 17.47 -10.95
CA ASP A 10 -11.23 18.71 -10.18
C ASP A 10 -9.79 19.24 -10.00
N LEU A 11 -9.47 20.32 -10.69
CA LEU A 11 -8.11 20.90 -10.68
C LEU A 11 -7.77 21.56 -9.34
N ASP A 12 -8.75 22.00 -8.57
CA ASP A 12 -8.52 22.58 -7.24
C ASP A 12 -8.20 21.48 -6.23
N LEU A 13 -8.87 20.33 -6.34
CA LEU A 13 -8.50 19.14 -5.57
C LEU A 13 -7.10 18.66 -5.93
N VAL A 14 -6.77 18.58 -7.23
CA VAL A 14 -5.44 18.16 -7.69
C VAL A 14 -4.36 19.14 -7.21
N SER A 15 -4.62 20.45 -7.22
CA SER A 15 -3.67 21.44 -6.69
C SER A 15 -3.40 21.23 -5.21
N ARG A 16 -4.44 21.05 -4.39
CA ARG A 16 -4.28 20.77 -2.96
C ARG A 16 -3.51 19.47 -2.72
N ALA A 17 -3.86 18.42 -3.45
CA ALA A 17 -3.16 17.14 -3.36
C ALA A 17 -1.68 17.28 -3.77
N ARG A 18 -1.37 18.08 -4.80
CA ARG A 18 0.00 18.35 -5.22
C ARG A 18 0.82 19.02 -4.12
N ASP A 19 0.23 20.00 -3.43
CA ASP A 19 0.92 20.74 -2.37
C ASP A 19 1.13 19.85 -1.12
N ILE A 20 0.16 18.98 -0.80
CA ILE A 20 0.26 18.02 0.31
C ILE A 20 1.29 16.93 0.02
N LEU A 21 1.28 16.38 -1.20
CA LEU A 21 2.10 15.24 -1.60
C LEU A 21 3.48 15.65 -2.13
N ASP A 22 3.74 16.96 -2.25
CA ASP A 22 4.96 17.52 -2.84
C ASP A 22 5.30 16.89 -4.21
N THR A 23 4.34 16.96 -5.13
CA THR A 23 4.46 16.40 -6.49
C THR A 23 4.53 17.50 -7.55
N ARG A 24 4.96 17.14 -8.76
CA ARG A 24 5.25 18.15 -9.82
C ARG A 24 4.23 18.18 -10.95
N THR A 25 3.62 17.05 -11.27
CA THR A 25 2.68 16.92 -12.40
C THR A 25 1.38 16.29 -11.92
N THR A 26 0.27 16.57 -12.58
CA THR A 26 -1.03 15.95 -12.27
C THR A 26 -0.96 14.43 -12.26
N THR A 27 -0.26 13.83 -13.23
CA THR A 27 -0.07 12.38 -13.30
C THR A 27 0.69 11.84 -12.09
N ASP A 28 1.76 12.52 -11.68
CA ASP A 28 2.55 12.16 -10.49
C ASP A 28 1.73 12.29 -9.21
N THR A 29 0.97 13.38 -9.07
CA THR A 29 0.01 13.58 -7.96
C THR A 29 -1.00 12.44 -7.88
N ILE A 30 -1.61 12.06 -9.01
CA ILE A 30 -2.62 11.00 -9.04
C ILE A 30 -2.00 9.66 -8.65
N HIS A 31 -0.85 9.31 -9.24
CA HIS A 31 -0.19 8.05 -8.91
C HIS A 31 0.22 7.98 -7.44
N ARG A 32 0.80 9.06 -6.89
CA ARG A 32 1.22 9.11 -5.48
C ARG A 32 0.02 9.07 -4.53
N ALA A 33 -1.06 9.78 -4.85
CA ALA A 33 -2.29 9.72 -4.05
C ALA A 33 -2.88 8.30 -4.01
N LEU A 34 -2.90 7.59 -5.14
CA LEU A 34 -3.37 6.21 -5.20
C LEU A 34 -2.45 5.27 -4.41
N ASP A 35 -1.14 5.45 -4.50
CA ASP A 35 -0.16 4.66 -3.75
C ASP A 35 -0.34 4.84 -2.23
N GLU A 36 -0.56 6.07 -1.75
CA GLU A 36 -0.80 6.32 -0.33
C GLU A 36 -2.08 5.65 0.18
N VAL A 37 -3.15 5.63 -0.63
CA VAL A 37 -4.39 4.93 -0.26
C VAL A 37 -4.16 3.42 -0.16
N VAL A 38 -3.49 2.82 -1.15
CA VAL A 38 -3.18 1.38 -1.14
C VAL A 38 -2.29 1.03 0.03
N ARG A 39 -1.24 1.81 0.27
CA ARG A 39 -0.32 1.63 1.38
C ARG A 39 -1.03 1.76 2.73
N GLY A 40 -1.88 2.77 2.90
CA GLY A 40 -2.64 2.98 4.12
C GLY A 40 -3.57 1.82 4.45
N GLU A 41 -4.27 1.30 3.44
CA GLU A 41 -5.13 0.13 3.60
C GLU A 41 -4.32 -1.14 3.90
N ALA A 42 -3.20 -1.36 3.22
CA ALA A 42 -2.33 -2.50 3.49
C ALA A 42 -1.79 -2.47 4.93
N LEU A 43 -1.37 -1.29 5.42
CA LEU A 43 -0.93 -1.11 6.80
C LEU A 43 -2.05 -1.32 7.81
N ARG A 44 -3.28 -0.89 7.50
CA ARG A 44 -4.44 -1.14 8.35
C ARG A 44 -4.73 -2.64 8.48
N ARG A 45 -4.78 -3.35 7.34
CA ARG A 45 -4.97 -4.81 7.33
C ARG A 45 -3.87 -5.54 8.08
N LEU A 46 -2.62 -5.10 7.92
CA LEU A 46 -1.49 -5.66 8.65
C LEU A 46 -1.63 -5.44 10.17
N ALA A 47 -2.11 -4.28 10.59
CA ALA A 47 -2.34 -3.99 12.01
C ALA A 47 -3.51 -4.78 12.60
N GLU A 48 -4.53 -5.09 11.79
CA GLU A 48 -5.67 -5.93 12.16
C GLU A 48 -5.34 -7.43 12.09
N TRP A 49 -4.28 -7.79 11.36
CA TRP A 49 -3.87 -9.18 11.21
C TRP A 49 -3.25 -9.70 12.51
N THR A 50 -3.98 -10.59 13.18
CA THR A 50 -3.45 -11.45 14.23
C THR A 50 -3.00 -12.77 13.63
N PRO A 51 -1.69 -13.02 13.49
CA PRO A 51 -1.21 -14.31 13.00
C PRO A 51 -1.59 -15.42 13.99
N ASP A 52 -2.15 -16.52 13.47
CA ASP A 52 -2.36 -17.76 14.23
C ASP A 52 -1.02 -18.51 14.32
N MET A 53 -0.09 -17.94 15.09
CA MET A 53 1.24 -18.47 15.29
C MET A 53 1.53 -18.58 16.78
N THR A 54 2.09 -19.70 17.20
CA THR A 54 2.58 -19.86 18.56
C THR A 54 3.92 -19.13 18.73
N LEU A 55 4.35 -18.93 19.99
CA LEU A 55 5.68 -18.37 20.29
C LEU A 55 6.80 -19.22 19.67
N ASP A 56 6.63 -20.53 19.61
CA ASP A 56 7.60 -21.45 19.00
C ASP A 56 7.68 -21.26 17.48
N ASP A 57 6.55 -21.00 16.82
CA ASP A 57 6.51 -20.71 15.37
C ASP A 57 7.21 -19.38 15.05
N LEU A 58 7.03 -18.37 15.90
CA LEU A 58 7.73 -17.09 15.79
C LEU A 58 9.26 -17.25 16.01
N GLU A 59 9.67 -18.09 16.96
CA GLU A 59 11.08 -18.37 17.20
C GLU A 59 11.73 -19.11 16.02
N ARG A 60 10.99 -20.04 15.40
CA ARG A 60 11.43 -20.72 14.17
C ARG A 60 11.57 -19.76 12.99
N LEU A 61 10.61 -18.86 12.80
CA LEU A 61 10.65 -17.84 11.74
C LEU A 61 11.84 -16.89 11.93
N ARG A 62 12.11 -16.46 13.17
CA ARG A 62 13.30 -15.65 13.52
C ARG A 62 14.63 -16.35 13.20
N ARG A 63 14.66 -17.69 13.26
CA ARG A 63 15.84 -18.51 12.95
C ARG A 63 16.00 -18.79 11.45
N GLY A 64 15.17 -18.17 10.61
CA GLY A 64 15.25 -18.28 9.15
C GLY A 64 14.55 -19.52 8.58
N TRP A 65 13.71 -20.18 9.38
CA TRP A 65 12.83 -21.23 8.87
C TRP A 65 11.55 -20.59 8.33
N PHE A 66 11.37 -20.65 7.02
CA PHE A 66 10.11 -20.32 6.37
C PHE A 66 9.44 -21.64 5.99
N PRO A 67 8.21 -21.93 6.44
CA PRO A 67 7.49 -23.09 5.96
C PRO A 67 7.28 -22.96 4.44
N ASP A 68 7.63 -24.00 3.68
CA ASP A 68 7.44 -24.05 2.23
C ASP A 68 5.96 -24.26 1.80
N GLU A 69 4.98 -24.21 2.71
CA GLU A 69 3.62 -24.62 2.39
C GLU A 69 2.52 -23.73 3.02
N GLU A 70 1.73 -23.15 2.11
CA GLU A 70 0.40 -22.51 2.25
C GLU A 70 0.25 -21.31 3.22
N TRP A 71 0.54 -20.12 2.68
CA TRP A 71 -0.05 -18.88 3.19
C TRP A 71 -1.56 -18.87 2.89
N PRO A 72 -2.47 -18.68 3.86
CA PRO A 72 -3.89 -18.60 3.58
C PRO A 72 -4.17 -17.31 2.80
N SER A 73 -4.69 -17.50 1.58
CA SER A 73 -5.12 -16.47 0.62
C SER A 73 -6.08 -15.44 1.21
#